data_AF-A0A0P8A1P4-F1
#
_entry.id   AF-A0A0P8A1P4-F1
#
_cell.length_a   1.000
_cell.length_b   1.000
_cell.length_c   1.000
_cell.angle_alpha   90.00
_cell.angle_beta   90.00
_cell.angle_gamma   90.00
#
_symmetry.space_group_name_H-M   'P 1'
#
loop_
_entity.id
_entity.type
_entity.pdbx_description
1 polymer ?
#
loop_
_entity_poly.entity_id
_entity_poly.type
_entity_poly.pdbx_seq_one_letter_code
_entity_poly.pdbx_strand_id
1 'polypeptide(L)'
;MPNQEFNQDSNQNSNQNRQPDLNHDESILPQENATTNLGQAIEEGNGLRPTIATAVAVGVIVGVALFVTTNLSLAIAGGVSIAVILLSFAYPYLALWSLVIYLPFSGTVTSWLGGGDAIFEFVKDGLAIPAMISIFWGLKKQGQPLIIPRALKKPLIIMLVLALITLFTVNLPLDFWGADAPEGNSFLMGILGLKILLGYLPLITCTYYMLRTKEDFWRFTRLHVILVIICCSLGLVQYTMLATGLCQGTDHLVGDALFRATVDAKCFVGGALFYSPSQNAIHLPGTFVSPWQWAWFLIANTFLMLASALADPSPKWRSISFLAIELVLASTIVSGQSIALLLIPIIVISGLTLTGLFSDPRKSILLLSWILLLTGIAFVLFPSLIQGRIDAAIDRWQASPPIGFVTEQLQVVSQDKTLFGHGLGRATNATRIFGETRLIEAYYPKLLYEIGILGVAAFLGLVTVITVATFRVWRSLNQKRLQCYAACFWIFILFVSYQSYYYPLDVAPIAIYYWMIVGATLRLPILEQNHTQQSTS
;
A
#
# COMPACT_ATOMS: atom_id res chain seq x y z
N MET A 1 54.58 66.98 -30.23
CA MET A 1 55.25 67.93 -29.31
C MET A 1 55.52 67.21 -27.99
N PRO A 2 56.63 67.53 -27.31
CA PRO A 2 57.53 66.56 -26.71
C PRO A 2 57.38 66.40 -25.18
N ASN A 3 58.12 65.38 -24.70
CA ASN A 3 58.53 65.04 -23.33
C ASN A 3 58.80 66.20 -22.36
N GLN A 4 58.54 65.94 -21.07
CA GLN A 4 59.45 66.12 -19.91
C GLN A 4 58.69 65.61 -18.66
N GLU A 5 59.04 64.46 -18.05
CA GLU A 5 60.15 64.18 -17.12
C GLU A 5 60.13 64.97 -15.80
N PHE A 6 60.09 64.22 -14.69
CA PHE A 6 60.82 64.33 -13.41
C PHE A 6 59.93 63.76 -12.27
N ASN A 7 60.38 62.95 -11.30
CA ASN A 7 61.59 62.16 -11.08
C ASN A 7 61.37 61.40 -9.75
N GLN A 8 62.04 60.24 -9.59
CA GLN A 8 62.73 59.75 -8.38
C GLN A 8 61.95 59.68 -7.04
N ASP A 9 62.02 58.64 -6.21
CA ASP A 9 63.05 57.67 -5.82
C ASP A 9 62.32 56.79 -4.76
N SER A 10 62.58 55.53 -4.43
CA SER A 10 63.83 54.81 -4.17
C SER A 10 63.47 53.43 -3.58
N ASN A 11 64.41 52.49 -3.69
CA ASN A 11 64.73 51.41 -2.73
C ASN A 11 63.68 50.30 -2.46
N GLN A 12 64.04 49.03 -2.26
CA GLN A 12 65.27 48.24 -2.37
C GLN A 12 64.84 46.77 -2.14
N ASN A 13 65.47 45.83 -2.85
CA ASN A 13 65.83 44.47 -2.42
C ASN A 13 64.93 43.71 -1.42
N SER A 14 64.48 42.50 -1.79
CA SER A 14 65.29 41.28 -1.61
C SER A 14 64.51 39.98 -1.85
N ASN A 15 65.16 39.15 -2.67
CA ASN A 15 65.13 37.70 -2.78
C ASN A 15 64.78 36.85 -1.52
N GLN A 16 64.29 35.64 -1.86
CA GLN A 16 64.52 34.32 -1.25
C GLN A 16 63.51 33.73 -0.24
N ASN A 17 62.85 32.66 -0.73
CA ASN A 17 62.73 31.32 -0.15
C ASN A 17 62.72 31.17 1.38
N ARG A 18 61.59 30.67 1.92
CA ARG A 18 61.52 29.72 3.05
C ARG A 18 60.19 28.96 3.06
N GLN A 19 60.24 27.65 2.80
CA GLN A 19 59.47 26.64 3.57
C GLN A 19 60.35 26.24 4.79
N PRO A 20 59.91 25.48 5.82
CA PRO A 20 58.61 24.81 6.09
C PRO A 20 58.08 25.00 7.55
N ASP A 21 56.90 24.45 7.85
CA ASP A 21 56.44 23.79 9.13
C ASP A 21 54.90 23.63 9.03
N LEU A 22 54.29 22.46 8.81
CA LEU A 22 54.17 21.25 9.66
C LEU A 22 53.82 21.54 11.13
N ASN A 23 52.51 21.68 11.43
CA ASN A 23 51.85 20.83 12.42
C ASN A 23 50.32 20.98 12.48
N HIS A 24 49.68 19.82 12.44
CA HIS A 24 48.42 19.38 13.05
C HIS A 24 47.20 20.31 13.11
N ASP A 25 46.20 19.99 12.27
CA ASP A 25 44.85 19.70 12.79
C ASP A 25 44.09 18.77 11.82
N GLU A 26 44.42 17.48 11.91
CA GLU A 26 43.66 16.41 11.26
C GLU A 26 42.43 16.13 12.15
N SER A 27 41.33 16.84 11.90
CA SER A 27 40.05 16.53 12.53
C SER A 27 39.45 15.28 11.87
N ILE A 28 39.71 14.15 12.54
CA ILE A 28 39.14 12.83 12.27
C ILE A 28 37.61 12.93 12.34
N LEU A 29 36.95 12.82 11.19
CA LEU A 29 35.53 12.45 11.10
C LEU A 29 35.42 10.92 11.03
N PRO A 30 34.38 10.30 11.63
CA PRO A 30 34.47 8.94 12.10
C PRO A 30 34.34 7.92 10.97
N GLN A 31 35.40 7.15 10.74
CA GLN A 31 35.36 5.83 10.09
C GLN A 31 34.54 4.80 10.89
N GLU A 32 34.04 5.16 12.07
CA GLU A 32 33.23 4.37 13.01
C GLU A 32 31.82 4.00 12.51
N ASN A 33 31.48 4.26 11.25
CA ASN A 33 30.20 3.82 10.68
C ASN A 33 30.34 2.62 9.73
N ALA A 34 31.54 2.33 9.21
CA ALA A 34 31.72 1.20 8.28
C ALA A 34 31.95 -0.14 9.02
N THR A 35 32.72 -0.12 10.11
CA THR A 35 32.97 -1.29 10.97
C THR A 35 31.75 -1.67 11.81
N THR A 36 30.93 -0.69 12.21
CA THR A 36 29.70 -0.89 12.99
C THR A 36 28.59 -1.57 12.17
N ASN A 37 28.54 -1.32 10.86
CA ASN A 37 27.60 -1.99 9.95
C ASN A 37 27.97 -3.46 9.68
N LEU A 38 29.26 -3.82 9.66
CA LEU A 38 29.70 -5.20 9.49
C LEU A 38 29.53 -6.00 10.81
N GLY A 39 29.77 -5.36 11.96
CA GLY A 39 29.50 -5.93 13.28
C GLY A 39 28.00 -6.19 13.53
N GLN A 40 27.12 -5.25 13.15
CA GLN A 40 25.66 -5.42 13.26
C GLN A 40 25.12 -6.52 12.34
N ALA A 41 25.64 -6.66 11.11
CA ALA A 41 25.23 -7.72 10.19
C ALA A 41 25.68 -9.13 10.64
N ILE A 42 26.82 -9.24 11.35
CA ILE A 42 27.33 -10.50 11.91
C ILE A 42 26.63 -10.87 13.23
N GLU A 43 26.24 -9.88 14.06
CA GLU A 43 25.39 -10.10 15.24
C GLU A 43 23.95 -10.51 14.87
N GLU A 44 23.36 -9.92 13.82
CA GLU A 44 22.02 -10.29 13.34
C GLU A 44 21.95 -11.76 12.89
N GLY A 45 23.02 -12.32 12.31
CA GLY A 45 23.07 -13.71 11.86
C GLY A 45 23.16 -14.76 12.99
N ASN A 46 23.88 -14.46 14.07
CA ASN A 46 24.06 -15.38 15.21
C ASN A 46 22.93 -15.31 16.24
N GLY A 47 22.23 -14.18 16.35
CA GLY A 47 21.05 -14.01 17.23
C GLY A 47 19.72 -14.49 16.63
N LEU A 48 19.64 -14.70 15.31
CA LEU A 48 18.40 -15.08 14.61
C LEU A 48 17.88 -16.46 15.01
N ARG A 49 18.75 -17.46 14.99
CA ARG A 49 18.39 -18.85 15.31
C ARG A 49 17.85 -19.03 16.74
N PRO A 50 18.50 -18.52 17.80
CA PRO A 50 17.97 -18.67 19.16
C PRO A 50 16.67 -17.89 19.38
N THR A 51 16.49 -16.74 18.75
CA THR A 51 15.26 -15.95 18.86
C THR A 51 14.08 -16.64 18.18
N ILE A 52 14.30 -17.23 17.00
CA ILE A 52 13.29 -18.07 16.33
C ILE A 52 12.93 -19.27 17.19
N ALA A 53 13.93 -19.98 17.72
CA ALA A 53 13.69 -21.13 18.59
C ALA A 53 12.86 -20.74 19.83
N THR A 54 13.17 -19.59 20.44
CA THR A 54 12.43 -19.09 21.61
C THR A 54 10.99 -18.71 21.26
N ALA A 55 10.79 -17.96 20.16
CA ALA A 55 9.46 -17.57 19.72
C ALA A 55 8.57 -18.77 19.37
N VAL A 56 9.14 -19.78 18.70
CA VAL A 56 8.46 -21.04 18.39
C VAL A 56 8.16 -21.81 19.68
N ALA A 57 9.11 -21.92 20.61
CA ALA A 57 8.89 -22.61 21.89
C ALA A 57 7.77 -21.96 22.70
N VAL A 58 7.75 -20.63 22.83
CA VAL A 58 6.68 -19.89 23.50
C VAL A 58 5.34 -20.09 22.78
N GLY A 59 5.33 -20.01 21.44
CA GLY A 59 4.14 -20.26 20.63
C GLY A 59 3.58 -21.67 20.83
N VAL A 60 4.44 -22.70 20.88
CA VAL A 60 4.05 -24.09 21.15
C VAL A 60 3.49 -24.23 22.57
N ILE A 61 4.13 -23.65 23.58
CA ILE A 61 3.64 -23.70 24.97
C ILE A 61 2.25 -23.10 25.08
N VAL A 62 2.03 -21.92 24.48
CA VAL A 62 0.71 -21.28 24.52
C VAL A 62 -0.31 -22.04 23.67
N GLY A 63 0.10 -22.57 22.52
CA GLY A 63 -0.75 -23.44 21.70
C GLY A 63 -1.21 -24.69 22.46
N VAL A 64 -0.31 -25.35 23.19
CA VAL A 64 -0.65 -26.49 24.05
C VAL A 64 -1.59 -26.08 25.18
N ALA A 65 -1.35 -24.93 25.82
CA ALA A 65 -2.24 -24.43 26.86
C ALA A 65 -3.66 -24.11 26.33
N LEU A 66 -3.76 -23.50 25.14
CA LEU A 66 -5.03 -23.24 24.48
C LEU A 66 -5.72 -24.52 24.01
N PHE A 67 -4.97 -25.55 23.60
CA PHE A 67 -5.53 -26.84 23.21
C PHE A 67 -6.26 -27.54 24.37
N VAL A 68 -5.85 -27.31 25.61
CA VAL A 68 -6.52 -27.85 26.80
C VAL A 68 -7.92 -27.23 26.99
N THR A 69 -8.14 -26.00 26.52
CA THR A 69 -9.38 -25.24 26.78
C THR A 69 -10.23 -24.98 25.54
N THR A 70 -9.68 -25.14 24.34
CA THR A 70 -10.31 -24.78 23.06
C THR A 70 -10.07 -25.84 21.98
N ASN A 71 -10.72 -25.67 20.83
CA ASN A 71 -10.56 -26.57 19.69
C ASN A 71 -9.14 -26.51 19.11
N LEU A 72 -8.70 -27.61 18.47
CA LEU A 72 -7.38 -27.73 17.84
C LEU A 72 -7.04 -26.57 16.90
N SER A 73 -7.99 -26.12 16.07
CA SER A 73 -7.79 -25.01 15.13
C SER A 73 -7.48 -23.69 15.84
N LEU A 74 -8.19 -23.39 16.93
CA LEU A 74 -7.97 -22.19 17.75
C LEU A 74 -6.65 -22.26 18.50
N ALA A 75 -6.27 -23.43 18.99
CA ALA A 75 -5.01 -23.66 19.66
C ALA A 75 -3.80 -23.47 18.74
N ILE A 76 -3.83 -24.04 17.53
CA ILE A 76 -2.81 -23.84 16.50
C ILE A 76 -2.75 -22.37 16.10
N ALA A 77 -3.91 -21.75 15.81
CA ALA A 77 -3.98 -20.35 15.43
C ALA A 77 -3.40 -19.43 16.52
N GLY A 78 -3.72 -19.68 17.79
CA GLY A 78 -3.22 -18.91 18.93
C GLY A 78 -1.70 -19.05 19.11
N GLY A 79 -1.18 -20.29 19.06
CA GLY A 79 0.25 -20.54 19.19
C GLY A 79 1.08 -19.91 18.06
N VAL A 80 0.63 -20.07 16.80
CA VAL A 80 1.26 -19.44 15.64
C VAL A 80 1.19 -17.91 15.72
N SER A 81 0.04 -17.35 16.12
CA SER A 81 -0.12 -15.90 16.25
C SER A 81 0.86 -15.29 17.24
N ILE A 82 1.08 -15.94 18.38
CA ILE A 82 2.04 -15.48 19.40
C ILE A 82 3.47 -15.56 18.89
N ALA A 83 3.85 -16.66 18.23
CA ALA A 83 5.16 -16.77 17.62
C ALA A 83 5.40 -15.67 16.58
N VAL A 84 4.40 -15.39 15.74
CA VAL A 84 4.45 -14.30 14.74
C VAL A 84 4.61 -12.95 15.43
N ILE A 85 3.81 -12.64 16.46
CA ILE A 85 3.89 -11.37 17.20
C ILE A 85 5.28 -11.16 17.81
N LEU A 86 5.84 -12.20 18.45
CA LEU A 86 7.17 -12.14 19.06
C LEU A 86 8.26 -11.92 18.01
N LEU A 87 8.20 -12.65 16.89
CA LEU A 87 9.13 -12.48 15.78
C LEU A 87 9.00 -11.10 15.13
N SER A 88 7.78 -10.60 14.96
CA SER A 88 7.53 -9.27 14.42
C SER A 88 8.06 -8.15 15.33
N PHE A 89 8.02 -8.36 16.64
CA PHE A 89 8.61 -7.43 17.58
C PHE A 89 10.15 -7.48 17.56
N ALA A 90 10.74 -8.67 17.48
CA ALA A 90 12.19 -8.86 17.46
C ALA A 90 12.86 -8.42 16.14
N TYR A 91 12.23 -8.71 15.00
CA TYR A 91 12.75 -8.41 13.66
C TYR A 91 11.76 -7.54 12.86
N PRO A 92 11.56 -6.28 13.26
CA PRO A 92 10.44 -5.51 12.76
C PRO A 92 10.53 -5.16 11.27
N TYR A 93 11.72 -4.88 10.74
CA TYR A 93 11.86 -4.61 9.29
C TYR A 93 11.59 -5.87 8.45
N LEU A 94 12.06 -7.04 8.89
CA LEU A 94 11.75 -8.31 8.22
C LEU A 94 10.25 -8.61 8.27
N ALA A 95 9.58 -8.26 9.36
CA ALA A 95 8.13 -8.38 9.47
C ALA A 95 7.38 -7.45 8.51
N LEU A 96 7.87 -6.24 8.25
CA LEU A 96 7.28 -5.37 7.23
C LEU A 96 7.47 -5.89 5.80
N TRP A 97 8.64 -6.48 5.50
CA TRP A 97 8.84 -7.20 4.23
C TRP A 97 7.89 -8.39 4.12
N SER A 98 7.75 -9.16 5.19
CA SER A 98 6.83 -10.30 5.27
C SER A 98 5.37 -9.86 5.14
N LEU A 99 5.00 -8.69 5.68
CA LEU A 99 3.67 -8.09 5.52
C LEU A 99 3.39 -7.81 4.04
N VAL A 100 4.31 -7.17 3.32
CA VAL A 100 4.17 -6.92 1.87
C VAL A 100 4.00 -8.22 1.08
N ILE A 101 4.74 -9.27 1.46
CA ILE A 101 4.63 -10.60 0.83
C ILE A 101 3.30 -11.26 1.17
N TYR A 102 2.85 -11.19 2.43
CA TYR A 102 1.64 -11.84 2.92
C TYR A 102 0.37 -11.25 2.32
N LEU A 103 0.32 -9.92 2.15
CA LEU A 103 -0.89 -9.20 1.79
C LEU A 103 -1.60 -9.73 0.52
N PRO A 104 -0.89 -9.98 -0.60
CA PRO A 104 -1.50 -10.53 -1.81
C PRO A 104 -2.06 -11.95 -1.65
N PHE A 105 -1.59 -12.72 -0.67
CA PHE A 105 -2.04 -14.09 -0.42
C PHE A 105 -3.01 -14.20 0.76
N SER A 106 -3.26 -13.10 1.48
CA SER A 106 -4.07 -13.10 2.69
C SER A 106 -5.44 -13.76 2.50
N GLY A 107 -6.12 -13.53 1.37
CA GLY A 107 -7.42 -14.15 1.12
C GLY A 107 -7.36 -15.65 0.87
N THR A 108 -6.29 -16.12 0.22
CA THR A 108 -6.04 -17.55 0.02
C THR A 108 -5.76 -18.21 1.37
N VAL A 109 -4.91 -17.60 2.21
CA VAL A 109 -4.60 -18.08 3.56
C VAL A 109 -5.87 -18.17 4.41
N THR A 110 -6.65 -17.09 4.50
CA THR A 110 -7.90 -17.06 5.28
C THR A 110 -8.91 -18.10 4.79
N SER A 111 -9.05 -18.26 3.47
CA SER A 111 -10.04 -19.17 2.90
C SER A 111 -9.63 -20.64 2.95
N TRP A 112 -8.35 -20.97 3.09
CA TRP A 112 -7.85 -22.36 3.20
C TRP A 112 -7.62 -22.79 4.65
N LEU A 113 -7.02 -21.94 5.48
CA LEU A 113 -6.69 -22.26 6.86
C LEU A 113 -7.81 -21.92 7.85
N GLY A 114 -8.60 -20.90 7.53
CA GLY A 114 -9.61 -20.37 8.45
C GLY A 114 -11.05 -20.75 8.11
N GLY A 115 -11.33 -21.45 7.01
CA GLY A 115 -12.71 -21.72 6.59
C GLY A 115 -13.57 -20.46 6.41
N GLY A 116 -12.95 -19.28 6.24
CA GLY A 116 -13.63 -17.98 6.24
C GLY A 116 -13.74 -17.28 7.59
N ASP A 117 -13.13 -17.81 8.66
CA ASP A 117 -13.14 -17.19 9.99
C ASP A 117 -12.47 -15.81 10.00
N ALA A 118 -13.17 -14.84 10.59
CA ALA A 118 -12.73 -13.45 10.70
C ALA A 118 -11.40 -13.28 11.45
N ILE A 119 -11.01 -14.25 12.29
CA ILE A 119 -9.76 -14.23 13.06
C ILE A 119 -8.53 -14.18 12.13
N PHE A 120 -8.57 -14.87 10.99
CA PHE A 120 -7.44 -14.93 10.06
C PHE A 120 -7.25 -13.62 9.28
N GLU A 121 -8.25 -12.75 9.24
CA GLU A 121 -8.10 -11.40 8.69
C GLU A 121 -7.18 -10.50 9.54
N PHE A 122 -6.96 -10.85 10.81
CA PHE A 122 -6.10 -10.11 11.74
C PHE A 122 -4.62 -10.52 11.68
N VAL A 123 -4.22 -11.53 10.90
CA VAL A 123 -2.81 -11.95 10.78
C VAL A 123 -1.92 -10.80 10.28
N LYS A 124 -2.42 -9.97 9.36
CA LYS A 124 -1.73 -8.76 8.90
C LYS A 124 -1.46 -7.77 10.04
N ASP A 125 -2.34 -7.71 11.05
CA ASP A 125 -2.17 -6.86 12.22
C ASP A 125 -1.12 -7.42 13.18
N GLY A 126 -1.09 -8.75 13.33
CA GLY A 126 -0.04 -9.45 14.08
C GLY A 126 1.36 -9.22 13.50
N LEU A 127 1.49 -9.04 12.18
CA LEU A 127 2.73 -8.64 11.53
C LEU A 127 3.01 -7.13 11.68
N ALA A 128 2.02 -6.29 11.39
CA ALA A 128 2.21 -4.84 11.30
C ALA A 128 2.38 -4.17 12.66
N ILE A 129 1.48 -4.42 13.62
CA ILE A 129 1.40 -3.64 14.87
C ILE A 129 2.64 -3.86 15.76
N PRO A 130 3.08 -5.09 16.06
CA PRO A 130 4.27 -5.31 16.87
C PRO A 130 5.53 -4.75 16.21
N ALA A 131 5.64 -4.88 14.88
CA ALA A 131 6.76 -4.31 14.13
C ALA A 131 6.78 -2.78 14.22
N MET A 132 5.63 -2.12 14.07
CA MET A 132 5.50 -0.67 14.24
C MET A 132 5.90 -0.24 15.65
N ILE A 133 5.42 -0.92 16.70
CA ILE A 133 5.76 -0.59 18.09
C ILE A 133 7.28 -0.71 18.32
N SER A 134 7.88 -1.81 17.86
CA SER A 134 9.33 -2.06 18.00
C SER A 134 10.16 -0.98 17.30
N ILE A 135 9.82 -0.62 16.05
CA ILE A 135 10.50 0.46 15.32
C ILE A 135 10.33 1.79 16.06
N PHE A 136 9.13 2.14 16.49
CA PHE A 136 8.88 3.41 17.17
C PHE A 136 9.65 3.50 18.49
N TRP A 137 9.73 2.41 19.25
CA TRP A 137 10.52 2.36 20.47
C TRP A 137 12.01 2.51 20.18
N GLY A 138 12.53 1.81 19.16
CA GLY A 138 13.91 1.94 18.70
C GLY A 138 14.26 3.37 18.29
N LEU A 139 13.41 4.00 17.47
CA LEU A 139 13.59 5.39 17.01
C LEU A 139 13.57 6.38 18.17
N LYS A 140 12.66 6.21 19.14
CA LYS A 140 12.58 7.05 20.33
C LYS A 140 13.86 6.93 21.18
N LYS A 141 14.39 5.72 21.35
CA LYS A 141 15.65 5.48 22.07
C LYS A 141 16.84 6.14 21.37
N GLN A 142 16.83 6.18 20.04
CA GLN A 142 17.87 6.80 19.21
C GLN A 142 17.67 8.32 19.00
N GLY A 143 16.62 8.93 19.59
CA GLY A 143 16.33 10.36 19.43
C GLY A 143 15.91 10.77 18.01
N GLN A 144 15.48 9.82 17.17
CA GLN A 144 15.09 10.08 15.79
C GLN A 144 13.64 10.56 15.68
N PRO A 145 13.30 11.41 14.68
CA PRO A 145 11.94 11.94 14.53
C PRO A 145 10.93 10.87 14.11
N LEU A 146 9.86 10.72 14.89
CA LEU A 146 8.80 9.73 14.63
C LEU A 146 7.80 10.12 13.53
N ILE A 147 7.69 11.40 13.16
CA ILE A 147 6.75 11.87 12.13
C ILE A 147 7.52 12.69 11.11
N ILE A 148 7.50 12.21 9.87
CA ILE A 148 8.15 12.84 8.73
C ILE A 148 7.09 12.96 7.64
N PRO A 149 6.77 14.16 7.13
CA PRO A 149 7.33 15.50 7.42
C PRO A 149 6.69 16.22 8.62
N ARG A 150 7.36 17.24 9.18
CA ARG A 150 6.82 18.09 10.29
C ARG A 150 5.44 18.70 9.99
N ALA A 151 5.16 18.99 8.73
CA ALA A 151 3.87 19.50 8.26
C ALA A 151 2.71 18.55 8.56
N LEU A 152 2.97 17.24 8.64
CA LEU A 152 1.96 16.21 8.89
C LEU A 152 1.50 16.17 10.36
N LYS A 153 2.32 16.68 11.28
CA LYS A 153 2.05 16.59 12.73
C LYS A 153 0.73 17.25 13.12
N LYS A 154 0.46 18.48 12.64
CA LYS A 154 -0.76 19.21 13.02
C LYS A 154 -2.03 18.55 12.46
N PRO A 155 -2.15 18.26 11.14
CA PRO A 155 -3.33 17.57 10.61
C PRO A 155 -3.57 16.22 11.26
N LEU A 156 -2.51 15.46 11.54
CA LEU A 156 -2.61 14.16 12.20
C LEU A 156 -3.17 14.28 13.62
N ILE A 157 -2.66 15.23 14.41
CA ILE A 157 -3.16 15.47 15.78
C ILE A 157 -4.63 15.91 15.73
N ILE A 158 -5.00 16.82 14.83
CA ILE A 158 -6.39 17.27 14.67
C ILE A 158 -7.30 16.09 14.33
N MET A 159 -6.91 15.27 13.35
CA MET A 159 -7.66 14.08 12.95
C MET A 159 -7.80 13.06 14.10
N LEU A 160 -6.72 12.78 14.82
CA LEU A 160 -6.72 11.86 15.95
C LEU A 160 -7.61 12.38 17.08
N VAL A 161 -7.50 13.67 17.43
CA VAL A 161 -8.33 14.29 18.46
C VAL A 161 -9.80 14.23 18.10
N LEU A 162 -10.17 14.56 16.85
CA LEU A 162 -11.58 14.47 16.42
C LEU A 162 -12.09 13.03 16.42
N ALA A 163 -11.29 12.06 15.98
CA ALA A 163 -11.66 10.66 16.02
C ALA A 163 -11.83 10.16 17.47
N LEU A 164 -10.94 10.56 18.39
CA LEU A 164 -11.08 10.25 19.82
C LEU A 164 -12.31 10.94 20.44
N ILE A 165 -12.60 12.19 20.06
CA ILE A 165 -13.83 12.86 20.48
C ILE A 165 -15.03 12.03 20.03
N THR A 166 -15.15 11.68 18.74
CA THR A 166 -16.23 10.81 18.25
C THR A 166 -16.31 9.48 19.01
N LEU A 167 -15.17 8.83 19.30
CA LEU A 167 -15.13 7.59 20.06
C LEU A 167 -15.73 7.75 21.48
N PHE A 168 -15.34 8.82 22.20
CA PHE A 168 -15.77 9.01 23.59
C PHE A 168 -17.14 9.71 23.72
N THR A 169 -17.55 10.52 22.75
CA THR A 169 -18.81 11.29 22.82
C THR A 169 -19.95 10.64 22.04
N VAL A 170 -19.65 9.80 21.05
CA VAL A 170 -20.68 9.11 20.22
C VAL A 170 -20.66 7.61 20.48
N ASN A 171 -19.54 6.91 20.27
CA ASN A 171 -19.52 5.46 20.44
C ASN A 171 -19.71 5.01 21.90
N LEU A 172 -19.07 5.66 22.87
CA LEU A 172 -19.14 5.26 24.27
C LEU A 172 -20.57 5.40 24.86
N PRO A 173 -21.29 6.53 24.70
CA PRO A 173 -22.63 6.65 25.28
C PRO A 173 -23.66 5.72 24.66
N LEU A 174 -23.47 5.29 23.39
CA LEU A 174 -24.35 4.33 22.72
C LEU A 174 -24.39 2.95 23.42
N ASP A 175 -23.34 2.58 24.16
CA ASP A 175 -23.30 1.34 24.94
C ASP A 175 -23.97 1.48 26.32
N PHE A 176 -24.13 2.71 26.83
CA PHE A 176 -24.70 2.96 28.17
C PHE A 176 -26.15 3.46 28.14
N TRP A 177 -26.58 4.13 27.08
CA TRP A 177 -27.93 4.66 26.97
C TRP A 177 -28.84 3.71 26.17
N GLY A 178 -29.42 2.77 26.91
CA GLY A 178 -30.35 1.76 26.41
C GLY A 178 -31.81 2.24 26.34
N ALA A 179 -32.36 2.14 25.13
CA ALA A 179 -33.74 1.71 24.82
C ALA A 179 -33.78 1.25 23.33
N ASP A 180 -33.01 1.92 22.47
CA ASP A 180 -32.77 1.59 21.05
C ASP A 180 -31.29 1.32 20.77
N ALA A 181 -30.56 0.79 21.76
CA ALA A 181 -29.14 0.51 21.61
C ALA A 181 -28.98 -0.59 20.54
N PRO A 182 -28.30 -0.30 19.43
CA PRO A 182 -28.10 -1.27 18.35
C PRO A 182 -27.33 -2.48 18.89
N GLU A 183 -27.76 -3.69 18.52
CA GLU A 183 -27.14 -4.92 19.01
C GLU A 183 -25.63 -4.90 18.77
N GLY A 184 -24.85 -5.05 19.85
CA GLY A 184 -23.39 -5.07 19.79
C GLY A 184 -22.69 -4.18 20.82
N ASN A 185 -21.36 -4.10 20.71
CA ASN A 185 -20.50 -3.25 21.51
C ASN A 185 -19.98 -2.10 20.62
N SER A 186 -20.67 -0.96 20.67
CA SER A 186 -20.40 0.22 19.85
C SER A 186 -19.03 0.83 20.15
N PHE A 187 -18.52 0.70 21.37
CA PHE A 187 -17.19 1.18 21.74
C PHE A 187 -16.08 0.34 21.12
N LEU A 188 -16.15 -1.00 21.19
CA LEU A 188 -15.20 -1.90 20.51
C LEU A 188 -15.28 -1.75 18.99
N MET A 189 -16.48 -1.57 18.45
CA MET A 189 -16.72 -1.21 17.06
C MET A 189 -15.98 0.07 16.68
N GLY A 190 -16.04 1.09 17.55
CA GLY A 190 -15.34 2.35 17.40
C GLY A 190 -13.82 2.23 17.46
N ILE A 191 -13.27 1.39 18.35
CA ILE A 191 -11.83 1.11 18.43
C ILE A 191 -11.35 0.44 17.14
N LEU A 192 -12.09 -0.55 16.63
CA LEU A 192 -11.75 -1.20 15.38
C LEU A 192 -11.88 -0.24 14.19
N GLY A 193 -12.90 0.62 14.17
CA GLY A 193 -13.05 1.70 13.19
C GLY A 193 -11.89 2.68 13.20
N LEU A 194 -11.44 3.12 14.39
CA LEU A 194 -10.26 3.98 14.56
C LEU A 194 -8.99 3.32 14.02
N LYS A 195 -8.82 2.01 14.29
CA LYS A 195 -7.70 1.22 13.78
C LYS A 195 -7.74 1.10 12.26
N ILE A 196 -8.91 0.95 11.65
CA ILE A 196 -9.02 0.92 10.18
C ILE A 196 -8.66 2.30 9.59
N LEU A 197 -9.15 3.37 10.19
CA LEU A 197 -8.96 4.74 9.71
C LEU A 197 -7.51 5.25 9.84
N LEU A 198 -6.87 5.02 10.99
CA LEU A 198 -5.55 5.59 11.32
C LEU A 198 -4.48 4.56 11.71
N GLY A 199 -4.85 3.29 11.94
CA GLY A 199 -3.95 2.30 12.56
C GLY A 199 -2.72 1.95 11.72
N TYR A 200 -2.79 2.08 10.40
CA TYR A 200 -1.65 1.85 9.50
C TYR A 200 -0.87 3.11 9.12
N LEU A 201 -1.31 4.29 9.57
CA LEU A 201 -0.60 5.55 9.31
C LEU A 201 0.87 5.55 9.81
N PRO A 202 1.21 4.93 10.95
CA PRO A 202 2.62 4.80 11.39
C PRO A 202 3.54 4.07 10.40
N LEU A 203 2.99 3.34 9.41
CA LEU A 203 3.76 2.72 8.34
C LEU A 203 4.48 3.73 7.44
N ILE A 204 4.05 5.00 7.40
CA ILE A 204 4.81 6.07 6.74
C ILE A 204 6.23 6.12 7.31
N THR A 205 6.33 6.26 8.64
CA THR A 205 7.59 6.36 9.36
C THR A 205 8.35 5.05 9.28
N CYS A 206 7.68 3.92 9.46
CA CYS A 206 8.33 2.62 9.41
C CYS A 206 8.98 2.37 8.05
N THR A 207 8.26 2.63 6.95
CA THR A 207 8.79 2.47 5.59
C THR A 207 9.90 3.45 5.29
N TYR A 208 9.79 4.70 5.75
CA TYR A 208 10.84 5.69 5.61
C TYR A 208 12.18 5.22 6.20
N TYR A 209 12.14 4.59 7.38
CA TYR A 209 13.35 4.06 8.05
C TYR A 209 13.74 2.66 7.58
N MET A 210 12.81 1.90 7.00
CA MET A 210 13.07 0.61 6.37
C MET A 210 13.93 0.77 5.11
N LEU A 211 13.69 1.81 4.30
CA LEU A 211 14.39 2.06 3.04
C LEU A 211 15.66 2.90 3.29
N ARG A 212 16.71 2.22 3.75
CA ARG A 212 17.98 2.88 4.12
C ARG A 212 18.82 3.23 2.90
N THR A 213 18.89 2.31 1.94
CA THR A 213 19.73 2.42 0.74
C THR A 213 18.89 2.46 -0.55
N LYS A 214 19.51 2.88 -1.67
CA LYS A 214 18.87 2.77 -2.99
C LYS A 214 18.55 1.32 -3.34
N GLU A 215 19.39 0.38 -2.91
CA GLU A 215 19.15 -1.04 -3.15
C GLU A 215 17.89 -1.53 -2.44
N ASP A 216 17.66 -1.13 -1.19
CA ASP A 216 16.43 -1.45 -0.46
C ASP A 216 15.21 -0.91 -1.18
N PHE A 217 15.30 0.31 -1.73
CA PHE A 217 14.23 0.91 -2.53
C PHE A 217 13.94 0.09 -3.80
N TRP A 218 14.98 -0.34 -4.53
CA TRP A 218 14.81 -1.20 -5.71
C TRP A 218 14.29 -2.59 -5.35
N ARG A 219 14.74 -3.17 -4.24
CA ARG A 219 14.20 -4.43 -3.71
C ARG A 219 12.72 -4.28 -3.38
N PHE A 220 12.32 -3.15 -2.82
CA PHE A 220 10.93 -2.85 -2.48
C PHE A 220 10.03 -2.80 -3.71
N THR A 221 10.44 -2.10 -4.76
CA THR A 221 9.65 -2.01 -5.99
C THR A 221 9.66 -3.31 -6.78
N ARG A 222 10.81 -3.97 -6.91
CA ARG A 222 10.94 -5.27 -7.59
C ARG A 222 10.19 -6.38 -6.89
N LEU A 223 10.10 -6.35 -5.56
CA LEU A 223 9.27 -7.29 -4.81
C LEU A 223 7.81 -7.21 -5.25
N HIS A 224 7.26 -6.01 -5.38
CA HIS A 224 5.90 -5.84 -5.90
C HIS A 224 5.75 -6.40 -7.33
N VAL A 225 6.78 -6.25 -8.17
CA VAL A 225 6.79 -6.84 -9.53
C VAL A 225 6.67 -8.36 -9.47
N ILE A 226 7.49 -9.00 -8.64
CA ILE A 226 7.47 -10.44 -8.45
C ILE A 226 6.10 -10.89 -7.92
N LEU A 227 5.58 -10.22 -6.89
CA LEU A 227 4.31 -10.57 -6.26
C LEU A 227 3.15 -10.48 -7.24
N VAL A 228 3.10 -9.42 -8.06
CA VAL A 228 2.10 -9.25 -9.11
C VAL A 228 2.16 -10.38 -10.13
N ILE A 229 3.37 -10.72 -10.60
CA ILE A 229 3.53 -11.82 -11.56
C ILE A 229 2.98 -13.12 -10.98
N ILE A 230 3.38 -13.47 -9.75
CA ILE A 230 2.91 -14.68 -9.08
C ILE A 230 1.38 -14.66 -8.93
N CYS A 231 0.80 -13.59 -8.39
CA CYS A 231 -0.64 -13.52 -8.12
C CYS A 231 -1.46 -13.58 -9.41
N CYS A 232 -1.05 -12.85 -10.45
CA CYS A 232 -1.73 -12.88 -11.73
C CYS A 232 -1.59 -14.25 -12.42
N SER A 233 -0.43 -14.90 -12.37
CA SER A 233 -0.26 -16.26 -12.88
C SER A 233 -1.16 -17.27 -12.16
N LEU A 234 -1.24 -17.21 -10.82
CA LEU A 234 -2.14 -18.07 -10.04
C LEU A 234 -3.62 -17.81 -10.40
N GLY A 235 -4.02 -16.55 -10.56
CA GLY A 235 -5.37 -16.18 -10.98
C GLY A 235 -5.72 -16.71 -12.39
N LEU A 236 -4.78 -16.65 -13.33
CA LEU A 236 -4.95 -17.20 -14.67
C LEU A 236 -5.05 -18.72 -14.67
N VAL A 237 -4.23 -19.41 -13.86
CA VAL A 237 -4.35 -20.88 -13.68
C VAL A 237 -5.73 -21.24 -13.13
N GLN A 238 -6.23 -20.52 -12.13
CA GLN A 238 -7.59 -20.76 -11.63
C GLN A 238 -8.65 -20.56 -12.72
N TYR A 239 -8.51 -19.53 -13.55
CA TYR A 239 -9.42 -19.31 -14.67
C TYR A 239 -9.37 -20.45 -15.69
N THR A 240 -8.18 -20.94 -16.07
CA THR A 240 -8.08 -22.04 -17.03
C THR A 240 -8.68 -23.33 -16.48
N MET A 241 -8.54 -23.60 -15.18
CA MET A 241 -9.20 -24.74 -14.53
C MET A 241 -10.74 -24.63 -14.57
N LEU A 242 -11.29 -23.43 -14.39
CA LEU A 242 -12.73 -23.17 -14.54
C LEU A 242 -13.19 -23.30 -16.00
N ALA A 243 -12.44 -22.72 -16.93
CA ALA A 243 -12.77 -22.72 -18.36
C ALA A 243 -12.69 -24.12 -19.00
N THR A 244 -11.81 -25.00 -18.49
CA THR A 244 -11.68 -26.39 -18.94
C THR A 244 -12.67 -27.34 -18.26
N GLY A 245 -13.44 -26.87 -17.28
CA GLY A 245 -14.40 -27.69 -16.53
C GLY A 245 -13.77 -28.60 -15.47
N LEU A 246 -12.47 -28.46 -15.18
CA LEU A 246 -11.85 -29.12 -14.02
C LEU A 246 -12.48 -28.64 -12.70
N CYS A 247 -13.00 -27.41 -12.69
CA CYS A 247 -13.71 -26.81 -11.58
C CYS A 247 -15.09 -26.37 -12.05
N GLN A 248 -16.15 -26.74 -11.32
CA GLN A 248 -17.54 -26.50 -11.74
C GLN A 248 -18.00 -25.04 -11.63
N GLY A 249 -17.31 -24.20 -10.84
CA GLY A 249 -17.72 -22.81 -10.63
C GLY A 249 -19.13 -22.69 -10.04
N THR A 250 -19.90 -21.68 -10.44
CA THR A 250 -21.29 -21.47 -9.99
C THR A 250 -22.33 -21.73 -11.09
N ASP A 251 -21.91 -22.13 -12.29
CA ASP A 251 -22.78 -22.25 -13.47
C ASP A 251 -23.78 -23.42 -13.39
N HIS A 252 -23.57 -24.35 -12.45
CA HIS A 252 -24.46 -25.48 -12.17
C HIS A 252 -25.61 -25.13 -11.20
N LEU A 253 -25.58 -23.94 -10.60
CA LEU A 253 -26.61 -23.47 -9.66
C LEU A 253 -27.79 -22.85 -10.42
N VAL A 254 -28.96 -22.76 -9.79
CA VAL A 254 -30.20 -22.25 -10.43
C VAL A 254 -30.71 -21.02 -9.68
N GLY A 255 -31.25 -20.04 -10.41
CA GLY A 255 -31.85 -18.83 -9.83
C GLY A 255 -30.83 -17.88 -9.22
N ASP A 256 -31.16 -17.26 -8.09
CA ASP A 256 -30.30 -16.26 -7.42
C ASP A 256 -28.95 -16.85 -6.95
N ALA A 257 -28.90 -18.17 -6.72
CA ALA A 257 -27.68 -18.87 -6.37
C ALA A 257 -26.63 -18.84 -7.50
N LEU A 258 -27.07 -18.64 -8.75
CA LEU A 258 -26.17 -18.44 -9.89
C LEU A 258 -25.29 -17.21 -9.63
N PHE A 259 -25.88 -16.10 -9.18
CA PHE A 259 -25.25 -14.78 -9.02
C PHE A 259 -24.56 -14.56 -7.66
N ARG A 260 -24.59 -15.54 -6.76
CA ARG A 260 -24.00 -15.42 -5.42
C ARG A 260 -22.57 -15.94 -5.41
N ALA A 261 -21.62 -15.08 -5.05
CA ALA A 261 -20.24 -15.51 -4.83
C ALA A 261 -20.16 -16.45 -3.62
N THR A 262 -19.56 -17.63 -3.80
CA THR A 262 -19.42 -18.64 -2.75
C THR A 262 -17.96 -19.04 -2.59
N VAL A 263 -17.55 -19.32 -1.34
CA VAL A 263 -16.21 -19.84 -1.05
C VAL A 263 -16.06 -21.27 -1.56
N ASP A 264 -17.14 -22.04 -1.62
CA ASP A 264 -17.14 -23.43 -2.10
C ASP A 264 -16.91 -23.54 -3.62
N ALA A 265 -17.25 -22.50 -4.38
CA ALA A 265 -16.93 -22.46 -5.81
C ALA A 265 -15.43 -22.26 -6.08
N LYS A 266 -14.63 -21.94 -5.05
CA LYS A 266 -13.17 -21.81 -5.15
C LYS A 266 -12.52 -23.17 -5.37
N CYS A 267 -11.64 -23.23 -6.37
CA CYS A 267 -10.95 -24.45 -6.72
C CYS A 267 -9.45 -24.46 -6.34
N PHE A 268 -8.77 -23.32 -6.41
CA PHE A 268 -7.32 -23.27 -6.23
C PHE A 268 -6.86 -22.14 -5.29
N VAL A 269 -7.10 -20.89 -5.64
CA VAL A 269 -6.64 -19.69 -4.93
C VAL A 269 -7.76 -18.67 -4.70
N GLY A 270 -7.56 -17.80 -3.71
CA GLY A 270 -8.48 -16.73 -3.34
C GLY A 270 -9.59 -17.16 -2.38
N GLY A 271 -10.66 -16.38 -2.38
CA GLY A 271 -11.87 -16.60 -1.59
C GLY A 271 -13.11 -16.77 -2.46
N ALA A 272 -14.19 -16.09 -2.11
CA ALA A 272 -15.49 -16.27 -2.75
C ALA A 272 -15.45 -15.87 -4.23
N LEU A 273 -15.75 -16.81 -5.12
CA LEU A 273 -15.78 -16.59 -6.56
C LEU A 273 -17.17 -16.76 -7.14
N PHE A 274 -17.39 -16.11 -8.27
CA PHE A 274 -18.59 -16.23 -9.07
C PHE A 274 -18.19 -16.43 -10.53
N TYR A 275 -18.65 -17.52 -11.13
CA TYR A 275 -18.29 -17.93 -12.48
C TYR A 275 -19.51 -18.55 -13.17
N SER A 276 -20.27 -17.70 -13.88
CA SER A 276 -21.38 -18.11 -14.74
C SER A 276 -21.19 -17.53 -16.15
N PRO A 277 -20.43 -18.22 -17.02
CA PRO A 277 -20.21 -17.77 -18.39
C PRO A 277 -21.52 -17.71 -19.20
N SER A 278 -22.53 -18.53 -18.86
CA SER A 278 -23.84 -18.54 -19.52
C SER A 278 -24.57 -17.18 -19.44
N GLN A 279 -24.29 -16.38 -18.41
CA GLN A 279 -24.84 -15.02 -18.23
C GLN A 279 -23.77 -13.92 -18.43
N ASN A 280 -22.62 -14.25 -19.04
CA ASN A 280 -21.45 -13.35 -19.18
C ASN A 280 -20.91 -12.78 -17.85
N ALA A 281 -21.24 -13.42 -16.74
CA ALA A 281 -21.08 -12.86 -15.41
C ALA A 281 -19.98 -13.64 -14.66
N ILE A 282 -18.78 -13.05 -14.63
CA ILE A 282 -17.58 -13.67 -14.05
C ILE A 282 -16.89 -12.64 -13.16
N HIS A 283 -16.74 -12.99 -11.89
CA HIS A 283 -16.00 -12.21 -10.90
C HIS A 283 -15.04 -13.12 -10.16
N LEU A 284 -13.77 -13.07 -10.57
CA LEU A 284 -12.70 -13.86 -9.98
C LEU A 284 -11.94 -12.99 -8.97
N PRO A 285 -11.80 -13.43 -7.70
CA PRO A 285 -11.08 -12.67 -6.67
C PRO A 285 -9.56 -12.86 -6.71
N GLY A 286 -9.03 -13.56 -7.73
CA GLY A 286 -7.59 -13.87 -7.81
C GLY A 286 -7.11 -14.60 -6.56
N THR A 287 -6.13 -14.02 -5.86
CA THR A 287 -5.58 -14.54 -4.60
C THR A 287 -6.22 -13.94 -3.34
N PHE A 288 -7.18 -13.03 -3.50
CA PHE A 288 -7.86 -12.28 -2.42
C PHE A 288 -9.20 -12.90 -2.03
N VAL A 289 -9.80 -12.40 -0.94
CA VAL A 289 -11.12 -12.87 -0.46
C VAL A 289 -12.23 -12.39 -1.38
N SER A 290 -12.10 -11.17 -1.92
CA SER A 290 -13.14 -10.53 -2.71
C SER A 290 -12.63 -10.01 -4.07
N PRO A 291 -13.50 -10.00 -5.10
CA PRO A 291 -13.20 -9.40 -6.41
C PRO A 291 -12.73 -7.95 -6.32
N TRP A 292 -13.24 -7.22 -5.33
CA TRP A 292 -12.90 -5.82 -5.09
C TRP A 292 -11.45 -5.61 -4.64
N GLN A 293 -11.00 -6.42 -3.66
CA GLN A 293 -9.60 -6.40 -3.20
C GLN A 293 -8.65 -6.69 -4.35
N TRP A 294 -9.03 -7.63 -5.22
CA TRP A 294 -8.28 -7.98 -6.41
C TRP A 294 -8.17 -6.83 -7.42
N ALA A 295 -9.29 -6.20 -7.77
CA ALA A 295 -9.28 -5.07 -8.71
C ALA A 295 -8.35 -3.95 -8.24
N TRP A 296 -8.42 -3.60 -6.95
CA TRP A 296 -7.56 -2.55 -6.41
C TRP A 296 -6.11 -2.96 -6.21
N PHE A 297 -5.82 -4.23 -5.95
CA PHE A 297 -4.46 -4.75 -6.00
C PHE A 297 -3.85 -4.56 -7.40
N LEU A 298 -4.58 -4.90 -8.46
CA LEU A 298 -4.14 -4.69 -9.85
C LEU A 298 -3.91 -3.20 -10.16
N ILE A 299 -4.85 -2.34 -9.78
CA ILE A 299 -4.77 -0.88 -9.95
C ILE A 299 -3.56 -0.30 -9.22
N ALA A 300 -3.42 -0.58 -7.92
CA ALA A 300 -2.34 -0.03 -7.09
C ALA A 300 -0.96 -0.47 -7.61
N ASN A 301 -0.81 -1.74 -7.97
CA ASN A 301 0.46 -2.23 -8.50
C ASN A 301 0.79 -1.70 -9.90
N THR A 302 -0.21 -1.34 -10.71
CA THR A 302 0.04 -0.72 -12.02
C THR A 302 0.95 0.50 -11.89
N PHE A 303 0.79 1.33 -10.86
CA PHE A 303 1.68 2.48 -10.60
C PHE A 303 3.12 2.06 -10.29
N LEU A 304 3.30 1.03 -9.46
CA LEU A 304 4.61 0.48 -9.10
C LEU A 304 5.30 -0.18 -10.30
N MET A 305 4.53 -0.89 -11.13
CA MET A 305 5.05 -1.56 -12.32
C MET A 305 5.43 -0.54 -13.37
N LEU A 306 4.61 0.48 -13.58
CA LEU A 306 4.90 1.57 -14.51
C LEU A 306 6.17 2.31 -14.09
N ALA A 307 6.31 2.65 -12.81
CA ALA A 307 7.53 3.27 -12.29
C ALA A 307 8.77 2.39 -12.56
N SER A 308 8.66 1.08 -12.32
CA SER A 308 9.75 0.12 -12.52
C SER A 308 10.09 -0.09 -14.00
N ALA A 309 9.09 -0.19 -14.85
CA ALA A 309 9.24 -0.34 -16.29
C ALA A 309 9.97 0.86 -16.93
N LEU A 310 9.70 2.07 -16.44
CA LEU A 310 10.27 3.30 -16.96
C LEU A 310 11.66 3.62 -16.37
N ALA A 311 11.86 3.37 -15.07
CA ALA A 311 12.99 3.96 -14.34
C ALA A 311 13.89 2.97 -13.60
N ASP A 312 13.62 1.66 -13.61
CA ASP A 312 14.50 0.68 -12.94
C ASP A 312 15.94 0.77 -13.50
N PRO A 313 16.99 0.70 -12.67
CA PRO A 313 18.37 0.75 -13.16
C PRO A 313 18.76 -0.40 -14.09
N SER A 314 18.16 -1.59 -13.93
CA SER A 314 18.45 -2.79 -14.71
C SER A 314 17.49 -2.96 -15.89
N PRO A 315 18.00 -3.14 -17.12
CA PRO A 315 17.14 -3.33 -18.30
C PRO A 315 16.30 -4.61 -18.20
N LYS A 316 16.82 -5.67 -17.56
CA LYS A 316 16.09 -6.92 -17.34
C LYS A 316 14.82 -6.66 -16.51
N TRP A 317 14.93 -5.89 -15.43
CA TRP A 317 13.80 -5.55 -14.57
C TRP A 317 12.81 -4.61 -15.24
N ARG A 318 13.25 -3.74 -16.15
CA ARG A 318 12.33 -2.95 -16.98
C ARG A 318 11.46 -3.85 -17.85
N SER A 319 12.08 -4.80 -18.56
CA SER A 319 11.35 -5.77 -19.40
C SER A 319 10.40 -6.65 -18.59
N ILE A 320 10.84 -7.15 -17.43
CA ILE A 320 9.98 -7.93 -16.52
C ILE A 320 8.78 -7.09 -16.04
N SER A 321 8.99 -5.80 -15.76
CA SER A 321 7.91 -4.90 -15.35
C SER A 321 6.91 -4.63 -16.47
N PHE A 322 7.36 -4.57 -17.74
CA PHE A 322 6.44 -4.50 -18.89
C PHE A 322 5.59 -5.76 -19.02
N LEU A 323 6.21 -6.93 -18.89
CA LEU A 323 5.49 -8.20 -18.87
C LEU A 323 4.48 -8.26 -17.71
N ALA A 324 4.83 -7.71 -16.54
CA ALA A 324 3.92 -7.64 -15.40
C ALA A 324 2.69 -6.74 -15.68
N ILE A 325 2.87 -5.60 -16.35
CA ILE A 325 1.74 -4.72 -16.76
C ILE A 325 0.80 -5.45 -17.72
N GLU A 326 1.36 -6.17 -18.69
CA GLU A 326 0.59 -6.98 -19.63
C GLU A 326 -0.20 -8.08 -18.90
N LEU A 327 0.44 -8.78 -17.97
CA LEU A 327 -0.19 -9.83 -17.19
C LEU A 327 -1.31 -9.27 -16.28
N VAL A 328 -1.13 -8.06 -15.75
CA VAL A 328 -2.18 -7.32 -15.04
C VAL A 328 -3.37 -7.04 -15.94
N LEU A 329 -3.13 -6.55 -17.16
CA LEU A 329 -4.20 -6.28 -18.14
C LEU A 329 -4.96 -7.56 -18.52
N ALA A 330 -4.24 -8.64 -18.81
CA ALA A 330 -4.84 -9.95 -19.09
C ALA A 330 -5.69 -10.44 -17.90
N SER A 331 -5.14 -10.31 -16.69
CA SER A 331 -5.86 -10.70 -15.46
C SER A 331 -7.11 -9.87 -15.24
N THR A 332 -7.09 -8.57 -15.54
CA THR A 332 -8.26 -7.68 -15.44
C THR A 332 -9.40 -8.11 -16.39
N ILE A 333 -9.07 -8.46 -17.64
CA ILE A 333 -10.04 -8.92 -18.64
C ILE A 333 -10.64 -10.27 -18.20
N VAL A 334 -9.78 -11.20 -17.82
CA VAL A 334 -10.18 -12.55 -17.41
C VAL A 334 -11.05 -12.51 -16.16
N SER A 335 -10.67 -11.72 -15.15
CA SER A 335 -11.38 -11.62 -13.88
C SER A 335 -12.66 -10.79 -13.90
N GLY A 336 -13.00 -10.17 -15.04
CA GLY A 336 -14.23 -9.41 -15.23
C GLY A 336 -14.30 -8.13 -14.39
N GLN A 337 -13.14 -7.51 -14.12
CA GLN A 337 -13.06 -6.31 -13.27
C GLN A 337 -13.25 -5.04 -14.11
N SER A 338 -14.50 -4.60 -14.25
CA SER A 338 -14.88 -3.45 -15.10
C SER A 338 -14.15 -2.15 -14.76
N ILE A 339 -13.95 -1.85 -13.47
CA ILE A 339 -13.27 -0.62 -13.03
C ILE A 339 -11.78 -0.64 -13.37
N ALA A 340 -11.12 -1.78 -13.12
CA ALA A 340 -9.71 -1.93 -13.44
C ALA A 340 -9.49 -1.85 -14.97
N LEU A 341 -10.42 -2.39 -15.77
CA LEU A 341 -10.34 -2.36 -17.24
C LEU A 341 -10.28 -0.92 -17.77
N LEU A 342 -11.07 -0.01 -17.20
CA LEU A 342 -11.08 1.40 -17.58
C LEU A 342 -9.88 2.16 -16.99
N LEU A 343 -9.56 1.90 -15.72
CA LEU A 343 -8.64 2.74 -14.96
C LEU A 343 -7.16 2.45 -15.27
N ILE A 344 -6.79 1.20 -15.53
CA ILE A 344 -5.39 0.82 -15.82
C ILE A 344 -4.84 1.57 -17.05
N PRO A 345 -5.52 1.63 -18.21
CA PRO A 345 -5.08 2.43 -19.35
C PRO A 345 -4.93 3.92 -19.01
N ILE A 346 -5.87 4.49 -18.26
CA ILE A 346 -5.81 5.90 -17.82
C ILE A 346 -4.59 6.15 -16.95
N ILE A 347 -4.27 5.23 -16.03
CA ILE A 347 -3.08 5.30 -15.18
C ILE A 347 -1.79 5.24 -16.02
N VAL A 348 -1.72 4.33 -17.00
CA VAL A 348 -0.57 4.23 -17.89
C VAL A 348 -0.39 5.52 -18.69
N ILE A 349 -1.46 6.01 -19.32
CA ILE A 349 -1.42 7.25 -20.12
C ILE A 349 -1.02 8.44 -19.25
N SER A 350 -1.65 8.62 -18.09
CA SER A 350 -1.33 9.72 -17.16
C SER A 350 0.10 9.63 -16.62
N GLY A 351 0.59 8.44 -16.29
CA GLY A 351 1.98 8.25 -15.87
C GLY A 351 2.97 8.59 -16.98
N LEU A 352 2.69 8.22 -18.23
CA LEU A 352 3.53 8.55 -19.38
C LEU A 352 3.55 10.06 -19.69
N THR A 353 2.42 10.76 -19.53
CA THR A 353 2.34 12.23 -19.73
C THR A 353 3.13 12.95 -18.65
N LEU A 354 2.94 12.61 -17.38
CA LEU A 354 3.58 13.26 -16.24
C LEU A 354 5.09 13.00 -16.13
N THR A 355 5.56 11.86 -16.61
CA THR A 355 7.01 11.55 -16.63
C THR A 355 7.74 12.18 -17.82
N GLY A 356 7.04 12.91 -18.70
CA GLY A 356 7.62 13.60 -19.84
C GLY A 356 8.15 12.66 -20.93
N LEU A 357 7.75 11.38 -20.92
CA LEU A 357 8.27 10.40 -21.87
C LEU A 357 7.76 10.64 -23.30
N PHE A 358 6.66 11.38 -23.48
CA PHE A 358 6.23 11.86 -24.80
C PHE A 358 7.24 12.80 -25.47
N SER A 359 8.17 13.41 -24.71
CA SER A 359 9.25 14.22 -25.27
C SER A 359 10.39 13.39 -25.85
N ASP A 360 10.47 12.09 -25.56
CA ASP A 360 11.38 11.14 -26.22
C ASP A 360 10.55 10.14 -27.07
N PRO A 361 10.15 10.54 -28.29
CA PRO A 361 9.15 9.83 -29.08
C PRO A 361 9.53 8.37 -29.35
N ARG A 362 10.84 8.06 -29.44
CA ARG A 362 11.31 6.69 -29.72
C ARG A 362 10.94 5.71 -28.60
N LYS A 363 11.07 6.12 -27.34
CA LYS A 363 10.78 5.25 -26.19
C LYS A 363 9.28 5.15 -25.90
N SER A 364 8.56 6.25 -26.06
CA SER A 364 7.10 6.27 -25.90
C SER A 364 6.40 5.45 -26.98
N ILE A 365 6.83 5.60 -28.25
CA ILE A 365 6.28 4.80 -29.37
C ILE A 365 6.58 3.31 -29.17
N LEU A 366 7.80 2.94 -28.74
CA LEU A 366 8.12 1.53 -28.52
C LEU A 366 7.25 0.89 -27.43
N LEU A 367 7.01 1.62 -26.35
CA LEU A 367 6.20 1.19 -25.21
C LEU A 367 4.72 1.07 -25.59
N LEU A 368 4.18 2.11 -26.23
CA LEU A 368 2.79 2.12 -26.69
C LEU A 368 2.56 1.08 -27.78
N SER A 369 3.52 0.89 -28.68
CA SER A 369 3.47 -0.14 -29.72
C SER A 369 3.45 -1.55 -29.13
N TRP A 370 4.22 -1.81 -28.06
CA TRP A 370 4.22 -3.12 -27.41
C TRP A 370 2.88 -3.42 -26.76
N ILE A 371 2.34 -2.47 -25.99
CA ILE A 371 1.03 -2.60 -25.36
C ILE A 371 -0.05 -2.80 -26.43
N LEU A 372 -0.08 -1.94 -27.46
CA LEU A 372 -1.08 -1.98 -28.52
C LEU A 372 -1.02 -3.28 -29.34
N LEU A 373 0.18 -3.77 -29.66
CA LEU A 373 0.38 -5.04 -30.36
C LEU A 373 -0.25 -6.20 -29.58
N LEU A 374 0.06 -6.31 -28.30
CA LEU A 374 -0.42 -7.43 -27.47
C LEU A 374 -1.91 -7.33 -27.16
N THR A 375 -2.41 -6.11 -26.94
CA THR A 375 -3.85 -5.89 -26.74
C THR A 375 -4.61 -6.16 -28.03
N GLY A 376 -4.04 -5.79 -29.18
CA GLY A 376 -4.59 -6.11 -30.51
C GLY A 376 -4.62 -7.60 -30.78
N ILE A 377 -3.56 -8.34 -30.45
CA ILE A 377 -3.53 -9.81 -30.53
C ILE A 377 -4.63 -10.42 -29.66
N ALA A 378 -4.79 -9.95 -28.42
CA ALA A 378 -5.84 -10.43 -27.53
C ALA A 378 -7.25 -10.19 -28.12
N PHE A 379 -7.48 -9.02 -28.71
CA PHE A 379 -8.75 -8.67 -29.38
C PHE A 379 -9.08 -9.59 -30.55
N VAL A 380 -8.06 -9.99 -31.33
CA VAL A 380 -8.22 -10.91 -32.46
C VAL A 380 -8.45 -12.35 -31.99
N LEU A 381 -7.74 -12.79 -30.94
CA LEU A 381 -7.82 -14.17 -30.45
C LEU A 381 -9.08 -14.44 -29.61
N PHE A 382 -9.58 -13.45 -28.88
CA PHE A 382 -10.71 -13.61 -27.95
C PHE A 382 -11.76 -12.49 -28.08
N PRO A 383 -12.34 -12.28 -29.28
CA PRO A 383 -13.23 -11.14 -29.53
C PRO A 383 -14.51 -11.20 -28.70
N SER A 384 -15.13 -12.38 -28.55
CA SER A 384 -16.36 -12.54 -27.78
C SER A 384 -16.17 -12.29 -26.28
N LEU A 385 -15.04 -12.72 -25.72
CA LEU A 385 -14.69 -12.49 -24.32
C LEU A 385 -14.53 -10.99 -24.05
N ILE A 386 -13.74 -10.30 -24.87
CA ILE A 386 -13.43 -8.88 -24.66
C ILE A 386 -14.67 -8.02 -24.88
N GLN A 387 -15.43 -8.28 -25.94
CA GLN A 387 -16.67 -7.55 -26.20
C GLN A 387 -17.67 -7.74 -25.06
N GLY A 388 -17.85 -8.99 -24.58
CA GLY A 388 -18.70 -9.25 -23.41
C GLY A 388 -18.25 -8.54 -22.13
N ARG A 389 -16.93 -8.30 -21.95
CA ARG A 389 -16.43 -7.48 -20.82
C ARG A 389 -16.71 -6.00 -20.98
N ILE A 390 -16.59 -5.49 -22.20
CA ILE A 390 -16.90 -4.10 -22.51
C ILE A 390 -18.39 -3.87 -22.32
N ASP A 391 -19.24 -4.74 -22.85
CA ASP A 391 -20.69 -4.66 -22.74
C ASP A 391 -21.11 -4.73 -21.25
N ALA A 392 -20.60 -5.71 -20.49
CA ALA A 392 -20.88 -5.80 -19.05
C ALA A 392 -20.38 -4.56 -18.26
N ALA A 393 -19.27 -3.94 -18.68
CA ALA A 393 -18.79 -2.70 -18.06
C ALA A 393 -19.70 -1.51 -18.38
N ILE A 394 -20.18 -1.40 -19.62
CA ILE A 394 -21.12 -0.37 -20.06
C ILE A 394 -22.47 -0.55 -19.37
N ASP A 395 -23.01 -1.77 -19.34
CA ASP A 395 -24.28 -2.08 -18.70
C ASP A 395 -24.25 -1.74 -17.21
N ARG A 396 -23.16 -2.08 -16.50
CA ARG A 396 -22.98 -1.70 -15.10
C ARG A 396 -22.88 -0.20 -14.90
N TRP A 397 -22.18 0.50 -15.81
CA TRP A 397 -22.09 1.96 -15.78
C TRP A 397 -23.46 2.62 -16.00
N GLN A 398 -24.29 2.06 -16.88
CA GLN A 398 -25.65 2.56 -17.14
C GLN A 398 -26.62 2.23 -16.01
N ALA A 399 -26.54 1.01 -15.45
CA ALA A 399 -27.41 0.55 -14.36
C ALA A 399 -27.12 1.28 -13.04
N SER A 400 -25.86 1.60 -12.74
CA SER A 400 -25.50 2.38 -11.56
C SER A 400 -24.39 3.40 -11.90
N PRO A 401 -24.76 4.56 -12.46
CA PRO A 401 -23.81 5.60 -12.82
C PRO A 401 -22.99 6.03 -11.60
N PRO A 402 -21.64 6.05 -11.65
CA PRO A 402 -20.81 6.32 -10.48
C PRO A 402 -21.11 7.64 -9.77
N ILE A 403 -21.42 8.69 -10.54
CA ILE A 403 -21.79 10.00 -9.99
C ILE A 403 -23.14 9.90 -9.28
N GLY A 404 -24.15 9.30 -9.94
CA GLY A 404 -25.49 9.08 -9.37
C GLY A 404 -25.43 8.31 -8.05
N PHE A 405 -24.70 7.19 -8.05
CA PHE A 405 -24.50 6.34 -6.88
C PHE A 405 -23.90 7.10 -5.69
N VAL A 406 -22.82 7.88 -5.92
CA VAL A 406 -22.20 8.67 -4.86
C VAL A 406 -23.12 9.79 -4.39
N THR A 407 -23.85 10.45 -5.31
CA THR A 407 -24.79 11.52 -4.95
C THR A 407 -25.98 11.01 -4.15
N GLU A 408 -26.52 9.84 -4.48
CA GLU A 408 -27.62 9.22 -3.73
C GLU A 408 -27.18 8.85 -2.33
N GLN A 409 -26.02 8.18 -2.17
CA GLN A 409 -25.49 7.87 -0.85
C GLN A 409 -25.15 9.14 -0.05
N LEU A 410 -24.62 10.17 -0.71
CA LEU A 410 -24.38 11.46 -0.07
C LEU A 410 -25.69 12.12 0.35
N GLN A 411 -26.73 12.09 -0.47
CA GLN A 411 -28.05 12.66 -0.15
C GLN A 411 -28.65 11.99 1.08
N VAL A 412 -28.64 10.65 1.13
CA VAL A 412 -29.11 9.87 2.27
C VAL A 412 -28.36 10.23 3.55
N VAL A 413 -27.03 10.34 3.49
CA VAL A 413 -26.22 10.71 4.67
C VAL A 413 -26.38 12.21 5.02
N SER A 414 -26.65 13.06 4.03
CA SER A 414 -26.75 14.50 4.19
C SER A 414 -28.02 14.97 4.89
N GLN A 415 -29.05 14.11 4.96
CA GLN A 415 -30.29 14.40 5.69
C GLN A 415 -30.07 14.33 7.21
N ASP A 416 -29.15 13.47 7.66
CA ASP A 416 -28.81 13.26 9.08
C ASP A 416 -27.43 13.86 9.43
N LYS A 417 -27.17 15.11 9.04
CA LYS A 417 -25.85 15.73 9.28
C LYS A 417 -25.61 15.98 10.77
N THR A 418 -24.58 15.33 11.30
CA THR A 418 -24.04 15.62 12.64
C THR A 418 -22.60 16.14 12.54
N LEU A 419 -22.16 16.90 13.55
CA LEU A 419 -20.80 17.45 13.60
C LEU A 419 -19.73 16.34 13.76
N PHE A 420 -20.05 15.31 14.55
CA PHE A 420 -19.14 14.22 14.94
C PHE A 420 -19.52 12.84 14.38
N GLY A 421 -20.53 12.77 13.51
CA GLY A 421 -21.00 11.54 12.91
C GLY A 421 -21.92 10.73 13.83
N HIS A 422 -22.13 9.47 13.47
CA HIS A 422 -22.95 8.49 14.19
C HIS A 422 -22.10 7.46 14.94
N GLY A 423 -20.78 7.60 14.86
CA GLY A 423 -19.81 6.76 15.54
C GLY A 423 -18.82 6.14 14.56
N LEU A 424 -17.57 6.00 15.01
CA LEU A 424 -16.51 5.33 14.28
C LEU A 424 -16.89 3.89 13.98
N GLY A 425 -16.58 3.43 12.77
CA GLY A 425 -16.77 2.04 12.38
C GLY A 425 -18.21 1.64 12.07
N ARG A 426 -19.22 2.50 12.28
CA ARG A 426 -20.65 2.15 12.10
C ARG A 426 -21.09 1.89 10.67
N ALA A 427 -20.28 2.27 9.68
CA ALA A 427 -20.50 1.94 8.27
C ALA A 427 -19.29 1.17 7.69
N THR A 428 -18.48 0.55 8.55
CA THR A 428 -17.30 -0.20 8.16
C THR A 428 -17.56 -1.69 8.22
N ASN A 429 -17.56 -2.39 7.08
CA ASN A 429 -17.91 -3.82 7.04
C ASN A 429 -17.09 -4.72 7.99
N ALA A 430 -15.81 -4.41 8.22
CA ALA A 430 -14.96 -5.19 9.11
C ALA A 430 -15.34 -5.09 10.60
N THR A 431 -16.15 -4.10 11.00
CA THR A 431 -16.59 -3.94 12.40
C THR A 431 -17.91 -4.65 12.71
N ARG A 432 -18.52 -5.32 11.71
CA ARG A 432 -19.76 -6.11 11.86
C ARG A 432 -19.70 -7.17 12.95
N ILE A 433 -18.50 -7.65 13.26
CA ILE A 433 -18.25 -8.60 14.36
C ILE A 433 -18.66 -8.06 15.74
N PHE A 434 -18.74 -6.73 15.88
CA PHE A 434 -19.10 -6.06 17.13
C PHE A 434 -20.48 -5.42 17.11
N GLY A 435 -21.24 -5.51 16.00
CA GLY A 435 -22.61 -4.99 15.93
C GLY A 435 -23.06 -4.63 14.52
N GLU A 436 -24.30 -4.16 14.39
CA GLU A 436 -24.88 -3.81 13.10
C GLU A 436 -24.19 -2.61 12.44
N THR A 437 -23.80 -2.79 11.16
CA THR A 437 -23.24 -1.71 10.33
C THR A 437 -24.22 -1.27 9.26
N ARG A 438 -24.29 0.03 8.99
CA ARG A 438 -24.98 0.57 7.82
C ARG A 438 -24.13 0.33 6.57
N LEU A 439 -24.72 -0.23 5.52
CA LEU A 439 -24.04 -0.43 4.24
C LEU A 439 -23.94 0.90 3.49
N ILE A 440 -22.81 1.59 3.64
CA ILE A 440 -22.46 2.77 2.84
C ILE A 440 -21.18 2.44 2.09
N GLU A 441 -21.25 2.45 0.77
CA GLU A 441 -20.18 1.94 -0.08
C GLU A 441 -19.24 3.04 -0.56
N ALA A 442 -19.73 4.25 -0.78
CA ALA A 442 -18.93 5.41 -1.15
C ALA A 442 -18.15 5.94 0.08
N TYR A 443 -16.86 6.22 -0.11
CA TYR A 443 -15.94 6.47 1.00
C TYR A 443 -16.22 7.77 1.75
N TYR A 444 -16.43 8.89 1.06
CA TYR A 444 -16.73 10.15 1.75
C TYR A 444 -18.12 10.20 2.38
N PRO A 445 -19.19 9.70 1.74
CA PRO A 445 -20.47 9.50 2.43
C PRO A 445 -20.32 8.62 3.68
N LYS A 446 -19.51 7.56 3.61
CA LYS A 446 -19.20 6.73 4.77
C LYS A 446 -18.49 7.51 5.87
N LEU A 447 -17.39 8.22 5.58
CA LEU A 447 -16.69 9.03 6.57
C LEU A 447 -17.60 10.12 7.15
N LEU A 448 -18.43 10.74 6.32
CA LEU A 448 -19.40 11.74 6.77
C LEU A 448 -20.39 11.14 7.76
N TYR A 449 -20.86 9.92 7.51
CA TYR A 449 -21.74 9.20 8.42
C TYR A 449 -21.03 8.83 9.73
N GLU A 450 -19.80 8.32 9.68
CA GLU A 450 -19.08 7.81 10.86
C GLU A 450 -18.50 8.92 11.76
N ILE A 451 -17.81 9.92 11.17
CA ILE A 451 -17.04 10.93 11.90
C ILE A 451 -17.52 12.38 11.68
N GLY A 452 -18.59 12.56 10.89
CA GLY A 452 -19.23 13.86 10.70
C GLY A 452 -18.44 14.83 9.82
N ILE A 453 -18.98 16.04 9.68
CA ILE A 453 -18.41 17.08 8.79
C ILE A 453 -17.01 17.48 9.25
N LEU A 454 -16.80 17.62 10.57
CA LEU A 454 -15.49 18.00 11.11
C LEU A 454 -14.44 16.92 10.89
N GLY A 455 -14.81 15.65 11.10
CA GLY A 455 -13.94 14.50 10.84
C GLY A 455 -13.55 14.40 9.37
N VAL A 456 -14.51 14.55 8.45
CA VAL A 456 -14.24 14.54 6.99
C VAL A 456 -13.33 15.70 6.60
N ALA A 457 -13.57 16.91 7.10
CA ALA A 457 -12.73 18.07 6.82
C ALA A 457 -11.28 17.86 7.33
N ALA A 458 -11.12 17.28 8.51
CA ALA A 458 -9.80 16.94 9.06
C ALA A 458 -9.10 15.84 8.25
N PHE A 459 -9.83 14.82 7.83
CA PHE A 459 -9.31 13.76 6.97
C PHE A 459 -8.84 14.32 5.61
N LEU A 460 -9.67 15.13 4.96
CA LEU A 460 -9.32 15.80 3.70
C LEU A 460 -8.10 16.72 3.89
N GLY A 461 -8.02 17.46 5.00
CA GLY A 461 -6.85 18.25 5.35
C GLY A 461 -5.58 17.40 5.48
N LEU A 462 -5.66 16.25 6.15
CA LEU A 462 -4.55 15.31 6.32
C LEU A 462 -4.04 14.79 4.97
N VAL A 463 -4.92 14.23 4.14
CA VAL A 463 -4.52 13.66 2.83
C VAL A 463 -4.07 14.74 1.84
N THR A 464 -4.61 15.96 1.94
CA THR A 464 -4.14 17.11 1.16
C THR A 464 -2.70 17.46 1.53
N VAL A 465 -2.37 17.52 2.83
CA VAL A 465 -1.01 17.81 3.28
C VAL A 465 -0.03 16.71 2.84
N ILE A 466 -0.43 15.44 2.89
CA ILE A 466 0.36 14.31 2.38
C ILE A 466 0.63 14.48 0.88
N THR A 467 -0.40 14.76 0.09
CA THR A 467 -0.31 14.93 -1.36
C THR A 467 0.60 16.10 -1.73
N VAL A 468 0.48 17.23 -1.05
CA VAL A 468 1.34 18.41 -1.28
C VAL A 468 2.78 18.15 -0.84
N ALA A 469 2.99 17.49 0.30
CA ALA A 469 4.34 17.16 0.77
C ALA A 469 5.08 16.22 -0.19
N THR A 470 4.39 15.20 -0.69
CA THR A 470 4.95 14.23 -1.64
C THR A 470 5.14 14.83 -3.03
N PHE A 471 4.27 15.77 -3.45
CA PHE A 471 4.48 16.59 -4.66
C PHE A 471 5.79 17.38 -4.59
N ARG A 472 6.04 18.05 -3.46
CA ARG A 472 7.28 18.82 -3.26
C ARG A 472 8.51 17.94 -3.35
N VAL A 473 8.45 16.73 -2.80
CA VAL A 473 9.52 15.74 -2.92
C VAL A 473 9.75 15.35 -4.38
N TRP A 474 8.70 15.05 -5.14
CA TRP A 474 8.85 14.76 -6.56
C TRP A 474 9.53 15.91 -7.31
N ARG A 475 9.13 17.16 -7.05
CA ARG A 475 9.71 18.34 -7.70
C ARG A 475 11.14 18.68 -7.25
N SER A 476 11.57 18.22 -6.07
CA SER A 476 12.93 18.49 -5.57
C SER A 476 14.01 17.53 -6.07
N LEU A 477 13.63 16.38 -6.64
CA LEU A 477 14.58 15.37 -7.11
C LEU A 477 15.24 15.78 -8.43
N ASN A 478 16.55 15.59 -8.53
CA ASN A 478 17.34 15.92 -9.73
C ASN A 478 17.59 14.68 -10.62
N GLN A 479 17.72 13.50 -10.01
CA GLN A 479 17.98 12.24 -10.66
C GLN A 479 16.70 11.76 -11.37
N LYS A 480 16.71 11.81 -12.71
CA LYS A 480 15.57 11.45 -13.58
C LYS A 480 14.87 10.14 -13.20
N ARG A 481 15.63 9.11 -12.80
CA ARG A 481 15.07 7.80 -12.39
C ARG A 481 14.23 7.92 -11.13
N LEU A 482 14.79 8.48 -10.04
CA LEU A 482 14.06 8.67 -8.78
C LEU A 482 12.90 9.64 -8.94
N GLN A 483 13.08 10.68 -9.77
CA GLN A 483 12.01 11.61 -10.12
C GLN A 483 10.84 10.91 -10.81
N CYS A 484 11.09 9.96 -11.71
CA CYS A 484 10.04 9.16 -12.36
C CYS A 484 9.29 8.28 -11.35
N TYR A 485 10.00 7.60 -10.43
CA TYR A 485 9.34 6.87 -9.33
C TYR A 485 8.48 7.78 -8.45
N ALA A 486 9.01 8.95 -8.07
CA ALA A 486 8.27 9.93 -7.27
C ALA A 486 7.02 10.45 -8.01
N ALA A 487 7.10 10.64 -9.33
CA ALA A 487 5.94 11.02 -10.14
C ALA A 487 4.83 9.97 -10.09
N CYS A 488 5.17 8.70 -10.39
CA CYS A 488 4.21 7.60 -10.37
C CYS A 488 3.60 7.40 -8.97
N PHE A 489 4.42 7.47 -7.92
CA PHE A 489 3.95 7.35 -6.54
C PHE A 489 3.08 8.54 -6.13
N TRP A 490 3.41 9.74 -6.57
CA TRP A 490 2.59 10.91 -6.31
C TRP A 490 1.22 10.81 -6.98
N ILE A 491 1.13 10.34 -8.23
CA ILE A 491 -0.16 10.11 -8.91
C ILE A 491 -0.97 9.07 -8.14
N PHE A 492 -0.35 7.97 -7.71
CA PHE A 492 -1.01 6.96 -6.88
C PHE A 492 -1.55 7.58 -5.58
N ILE A 493 -0.74 8.38 -4.87
CA ILE A 493 -1.15 9.05 -3.63
C ILE A 493 -2.30 10.01 -3.89
N LEU A 494 -2.22 10.86 -4.92
CA LEU A 494 -3.27 11.79 -5.31
C LEU A 494 -4.57 11.03 -5.62
N PHE A 495 -4.47 9.99 -6.45
CA PHE A 495 -5.59 9.20 -6.90
C PHE A 495 -6.32 8.54 -5.71
N VAL A 496 -5.59 7.82 -4.85
CA VAL A 496 -6.18 7.13 -3.69
C VAL A 496 -6.70 8.12 -2.64
N SER A 497 -6.05 9.29 -2.47
CA SER A 497 -6.46 10.30 -1.47
C SER A 497 -7.81 10.94 -1.76
N TYR A 498 -8.10 11.18 -3.05
CA TYR A 498 -9.28 11.91 -3.52
C TYR A 498 -10.35 11.03 -4.14
N GLN A 499 -10.15 9.71 -4.16
CA GLN A 499 -11.13 8.79 -4.70
C GLN A 499 -12.37 8.74 -3.80
N SER A 500 -13.47 9.30 -4.29
CA SER A 500 -14.78 9.24 -3.63
C SER A 500 -15.52 7.94 -3.92
N TYR A 501 -15.24 7.34 -5.07
CA TYR A 501 -15.88 6.11 -5.52
C TYR A 501 -15.25 4.90 -4.83
N TYR A 502 -15.94 4.43 -3.80
CA TYR A 502 -15.56 3.37 -2.86
C TYR A 502 -14.34 3.66 -1.97
N TYR A 503 -14.05 2.76 -1.02
CA TYR A 503 -13.10 2.90 0.09
C TYR A 503 -11.74 2.21 -0.12
N PRO A 504 -10.81 2.73 -0.94
CA PRO A 504 -9.50 2.10 -1.10
C PRO A 504 -8.68 2.08 0.21
N LEU A 505 -8.92 3.02 1.13
CA LEU A 505 -8.18 3.12 2.40
C LEU A 505 -8.73 2.25 3.53
N ASP A 506 -9.90 1.62 3.36
CA ASP A 506 -10.44 0.68 4.36
C ASP A 506 -10.18 -0.78 3.99
N VAL A 507 -9.55 -1.03 2.85
CA VAL A 507 -9.37 -2.37 2.28
C VAL A 507 -7.89 -2.68 2.10
N ALA A 508 -7.48 -3.83 2.62
CA ALA A 508 -6.18 -4.41 2.32
C ALA A 508 -6.18 -4.95 0.88
N PRO A 509 -5.07 -4.80 0.11
CA PRO A 509 -3.75 -4.34 0.54
C PRO A 509 -3.52 -2.82 0.47
N ILE A 510 -4.47 -2.09 -0.12
CA ILE A 510 -4.31 -0.70 -0.56
C ILE A 510 -4.15 0.24 0.62
N ALA A 511 -4.90 0.04 1.69
CA ALA A 511 -4.72 0.76 2.95
C ALA A 511 -3.25 0.76 3.40
N ILE A 512 -2.60 -0.42 3.38
CA ILE A 512 -1.20 -0.57 3.79
C ILE A 512 -0.24 -0.01 2.72
N TYR A 513 -0.47 -0.32 1.45
CA TYR A 513 0.36 0.17 0.35
C TYR A 513 0.38 1.69 0.29
N TYR A 514 -0.76 2.34 0.52
CA TYR A 514 -0.86 3.80 0.57
C TYR A 514 0.12 4.40 1.58
N TRP A 515 0.04 3.97 2.84
CA TRP A 515 0.90 4.51 3.90
C TRP A 515 2.38 4.18 3.67
N MET A 516 2.68 2.98 3.17
CA MET A 516 4.05 2.58 2.84
C MET A 516 4.62 3.39 1.68
N ILE A 517 3.87 3.60 0.59
CA ILE A 517 4.30 4.38 -0.58
C ILE A 517 4.50 5.85 -0.23
N VAL A 518 3.67 6.43 0.65
CA VAL A 518 3.91 7.77 1.20
C VAL A 518 5.28 7.82 1.91
N GLY A 519 5.56 6.86 2.80
CA GLY A 519 6.84 6.75 3.48
C GLY A 519 8.03 6.58 2.52
N ALA A 520 7.88 5.71 1.51
CA ALA A 520 8.89 5.47 0.49
C ALA A 520 9.18 6.73 -0.34
N THR A 521 8.13 7.46 -0.73
CA THR A 521 8.25 8.71 -1.49
C THR A 521 9.01 9.76 -0.69
N LEU A 522 8.64 9.97 0.58
CA LEU A 522 9.30 10.94 1.46
C LEU A 522 10.78 10.64 1.72
N ARG A 523 11.21 9.38 1.56
CA ARG A 523 12.60 8.95 1.75
C ARG A 523 13.49 9.23 0.53
N LEU A 524 12.92 9.40 -0.66
CA LEU A 524 13.67 9.54 -1.92
C LEU A 524 14.75 10.64 -1.93
N PRO A 525 14.54 11.85 -1.38
CA PRO A 525 15.56 12.91 -1.42
C PRO A 525 16.85 12.53 -0.67
N ILE A 526 16.73 11.76 0.42
CA ILE A 526 17.90 11.32 1.20
C ILE A 526 18.65 10.23 0.46
N LEU A 527 17.93 9.30 -0.18
CA LEU A 527 18.54 8.28 -1.01
C LEU A 527 19.31 8.91 -2.18
N GLU A 528 18.85 10.03 -2.72
CA GLU A 528 19.58 10.79 -3.74
C GLU A 528 20.88 11.39 -3.18
N GLN A 529 20.83 12.09 -2.05
CA GLN A 529 21.98 12.77 -1.44
C GLN A 529 23.12 11.82 -1.05
N ASN A 530 22.79 10.67 -0.45
CA ASN A 530 23.80 9.70 0.01
C ASN A 530 24.69 9.17 -1.13
N HIS A 531 24.18 9.14 -2.36
CA HIS A 531 24.96 8.72 -3.53
C HIS A 531 25.87 9.82 -4.06
N THR A 532 25.43 11.08 -4.03
CA THR A 532 26.27 12.20 -4.46
C THR A 532 27.54 12.26 -3.61
N GLN A 533 27.41 12.04 -2.30
CA GLN A 533 28.55 11.99 -1.37
C GLN A 533 29.48 10.80 -1.62
N GLN A 534 28.95 9.60 -1.90
CA GLN A 534 29.74 8.41 -2.25
C GLN A 534 30.43 8.49 -3.62
N SER A 535 29.93 9.32 -4.55
CA SER A 535 30.58 9.52 -5.86
C SER A 535 31.66 10.61 -5.85
N THR A 536 31.73 11.41 -4.79
CA THR A 536 32.72 12.49 -4.62
C THR A 536 33.88 12.12 -3.69
N SER A 537 33.73 11.05 -2.91
CA SER A 537 34.78 10.38 -2.14
C SER A 537 35.39 9.25 -2.96
#